data_AF-A0AA36GH86-F1
#
_entry.id   AF-A0AA36GH86-F1
#
_cell.length_a   1.000
_cell.length_b   1.000
_cell.length_c   1.000
_cell.angle_alpha   90.00
_cell.angle_beta   90.00
_cell.angle_gamma   90.00
#
_symmetry.space_group_name_H-M   'P 1'
#
loop_
_entity.id
_entity.type
_entity.pdbx_description
1 polymer ?
#
loop_
_entity_poly.entity_id
_entity_poly.type
_entity_poly.pdbx_seq_one_letter_code
_entity_poly.pdbx_strand_id
1 'polypeptide(L)'
;MDDPEAMCYISNLSDKCTADLIEELFVQMGPVKKVVWKDEASHRYALVVFKDVESVLFAVEALDEIRLFGQPLSVKPKNGTAQYEKYEQWKRTQPARIAPPVPPPPPQGGWVVPQSRHDNHQPRRSYDDNHGGHRQNWGQRQSWGHPQSAPPHRHQQGNERMRDRGAPQRNDDRWKRPNPFNNHRQNTPSAMKVDVVKKKKALKVVVPISADAGVKKKRPWRNKARREAKKEAKKTSTDTEPVKTAPPATEAVTKIKKSRKGPKKREKLKKLHAQPEQTVEEKDAALKKLEYLNEQLYTMSGSDAYELFSKDPDAFHVYHSGYAEQTKKWPNHPLKYMIQWLSSKTPGLVVLDLGCGEAKLGSAVGAKHEVHSFDLVAVNDKVTACDMAKLPIEDGTADIAIFCLSLMGTNLAEYIREARRCLKENGILKIAEVSSRFTNTKLFCGAVCKLGFDLTEKKHLTDYFSMFEFVKTGKVESKKPFGLKLKPCLYKKR
;
A
#
# COMPACT_ATOMS: atom_id res chain seq x y z
N MET A 1 10.16 32.52 14.49
CA MET A 1 11.10 31.55 13.89
C MET A 1 10.36 30.24 13.62
N ASP A 2 10.91 29.35 12.81
CA ASP A 2 10.41 27.98 12.72
C ASP A 2 10.91 27.15 13.90
N ASP A 3 10.09 26.21 14.36
CA ASP A 3 10.44 25.31 15.46
C ASP A 3 11.59 24.37 15.04
N PRO A 4 12.75 24.40 15.71
CA PRO A 4 13.85 23.49 15.39
C PRO A 4 13.51 22.03 15.71
N GLU A 5 12.63 21.74 16.69
CA GLU A 5 12.20 20.38 17.03
C GLU A 5 11.38 19.73 15.91
N ALA A 6 10.81 20.53 15.01
CA ALA A 6 10.06 20.07 13.83
C ALA A 6 10.92 20.00 12.54
N MET A 7 12.26 20.03 12.65
CA MET A 7 13.17 20.02 11.50
C MET A 7 13.97 18.72 11.32
N CYS A 8 14.00 18.24 10.07
CA CYS A 8 14.99 17.29 9.57
C CYS A 8 16.08 17.99 8.75
N TYR A 9 17.32 17.52 8.87
CA TYR A 9 18.44 17.78 7.97
C TYR A 9 18.64 16.57 7.04
N ILE A 10 18.66 16.82 5.73
CA ILE A 10 18.81 15.80 4.68
C ILE A 10 20.08 16.09 3.90
N SER A 11 20.94 15.09 3.74
CA SER A 11 22.21 15.18 3.00
C SER A 11 22.48 13.89 2.20
N ASN A 12 23.62 13.86 1.49
CA ASN A 12 23.95 12.85 0.49
C ASN A 12 22.93 12.79 -0.67
N LEU A 13 22.55 13.99 -1.14
CA LEU A 13 21.60 14.18 -2.25
C LEU A 13 22.32 14.11 -3.60
N SER A 14 21.83 13.25 -4.49
CA SER A 14 22.29 13.18 -5.88
C SER A 14 22.09 14.50 -6.62
N ASP A 15 22.94 14.71 -7.62
CA ASP A 15 22.83 15.69 -8.71
C ASP A 15 21.42 15.77 -9.32
N LYS A 16 20.68 14.66 -9.34
CA LYS A 16 19.31 14.53 -9.90
C LYS A 16 18.18 14.83 -8.89
N CYS A 17 18.49 14.99 -7.61
CA CYS A 17 17.49 15.38 -6.62
C CYS A 17 17.07 16.85 -6.79
N THR A 18 15.79 17.13 -6.62
CA THR A 18 15.21 18.49 -6.63
C THR A 18 14.51 18.79 -5.30
N ALA A 19 14.23 20.08 -5.05
CA ALA A 19 13.44 20.50 -3.89
C ALA A 19 12.05 19.83 -3.86
N ASP A 20 11.34 19.86 -4.99
CA ASP A 20 10.02 19.27 -5.15
C ASP A 20 10.01 17.76 -4.85
N LEU A 21 11.05 17.03 -5.30
CA LEU A 21 11.17 15.59 -5.04
C LEU A 21 11.37 15.29 -3.53
N ILE A 22 12.10 16.15 -2.82
CA ILE A 22 12.24 16.04 -1.37
C ILE A 22 10.95 16.44 -0.65
N GLU A 23 10.20 17.43 -1.14
CA GLU A 23 8.88 17.76 -0.60
C GLU A 23 7.88 16.60 -0.80
N GLU A 24 7.75 16.06 -2.01
CA GLU A 24 6.89 14.90 -2.32
C GLU A 24 7.26 13.65 -1.51
N LEU A 25 8.55 13.44 -1.24
CA LEU A 25 9.02 12.33 -0.41
C LEU A 25 8.66 12.53 1.07
N PHE A 26 8.89 13.74 1.61
CA PHE A 26 8.69 14.00 3.05
C PHE A 26 7.21 14.27 3.41
N VAL A 27 6.36 14.72 2.49
CA VAL A 27 4.90 14.82 2.69
C VAL A 27 4.26 13.47 3.02
N GLN A 28 4.90 12.35 2.64
CA GLN A 28 4.47 11.00 3.02
C GLN A 28 4.77 10.67 4.49
N MET A 29 5.75 11.35 5.10
CA MET A 29 6.15 11.14 6.49
C MET A 29 5.33 12.00 7.45
N GLY A 30 4.83 13.14 6.98
CA GLY A 30 3.95 13.99 7.75
C GLY A 30 3.62 15.30 7.05
N PRO A 31 2.74 16.13 7.63
CA PRO A 31 2.40 17.44 7.10
C PRO A 31 3.61 18.39 7.02
N VAL A 32 4.26 18.45 5.85
CA VAL A 32 5.34 19.41 5.60
C VAL A 32 4.79 20.85 5.66
N LYS A 33 5.56 21.72 6.30
CA LYS A 33 5.35 23.17 6.39
C LYS A 33 6.12 23.91 5.29
N LYS A 34 7.38 23.51 5.07
CA LYS A 34 8.25 23.98 3.97
C LYS A 34 9.48 23.09 3.82
N VAL A 35 10.10 23.16 2.64
CA VAL A 35 11.45 22.64 2.38
C VAL A 35 12.38 23.83 2.09
N VAL A 36 13.59 23.81 2.66
CA VAL A 36 14.67 24.76 2.35
C VAL A 36 15.76 23.99 1.62
N TRP A 37 15.91 24.26 0.33
CA TRP A 37 16.92 23.63 -0.52
C TRP A 37 18.23 24.41 -0.51
N LYS A 38 19.36 23.70 -0.46
CA LYS A 38 20.71 24.27 -0.45
C LYS A 38 21.61 23.47 -1.38
N ASP A 39 22.06 24.12 -2.43
CA ASP A 39 22.95 23.55 -3.44
C ASP A 39 24.17 24.47 -3.55
N GLU A 40 25.20 24.16 -2.78
CA GLU A 40 26.45 24.91 -2.72
C GLU A 40 27.54 24.04 -3.38
N ALA A 41 28.54 24.65 -4.03
CA ALA A 41 29.48 23.96 -4.93
C ALA A 41 30.31 22.80 -4.32
N SER A 42 30.24 22.61 -3.00
CA SER A 42 30.84 21.47 -2.29
C SER A 42 29.83 20.56 -1.57
N HIS A 43 28.61 21.04 -1.29
CA HIS A 43 27.65 20.35 -0.42
C HIS A 43 26.20 20.66 -0.82
N ARG A 44 25.44 19.60 -1.12
CA ARG A 44 23.99 19.66 -1.36
C ARG A 44 23.22 19.08 -0.18
N TYR A 45 22.31 19.87 0.39
CA TYR A 45 21.47 19.47 1.51
C TYR A 45 20.09 20.12 1.46
N ALA A 46 19.14 19.57 2.22
CA ALA A 46 17.83 20.16 2.42
C ALA A 46 17.47 20.21 3.91
N LEU A 47 16.69 21.21 4.30
CA LEU A 47 16.01 21.24 5.61
C LEU A 47 14.51 21.07 5.35
N VAL A 48 13.92 20.01 5.89
CA VAL A 48 12.45 19.83 5.86
C VAL A 48 11.89 20.24 7.20
N VAL A 49 10.90 21.13 7.19
CA VAL A 49 10.18 21.59 8.38
C VAL A 49 8.78 21.00 8.35
N PHE A 50 8.41 20.22 9.36
CA PHE A 50 7.06 19.70 9.54
C PHE A 50 6.16 20.70 10.29
N LYS A 51 4.85 20.45 10.29
CA LYS A 51 3.86 21.21 11.09
C LYS A 51 3.74 20.66 12.52
N ASP A 52 4.19 19.43 12.73
CA ASP A 52 4.24 18.74 14.02
C ASP A 52 5.65 18.17 14.26
N VAL A 53 6.01 18.03 15.53
CA VAL A 53 7.32 17.56 15.98
C VAL A 53 7.47 16.04 15.84
N GLU A 54 6.37 15.29 15.92
CA GLU A 54 6.35 13.82 15.88
C GLU A 54 6.83 13.26 14.54
N SER A 55 6.51 13.95 13.43
CA SER A 55 6.96 13.60 12.08
C SER A 55 8.48 13.51 11.91
N VAL A 56 9.28 14.18 12.76
CA VAL A 56 10.75 14.22 12.61
C VAL A 56 11.40 12.85 12.82
N LEU A 57 11.14 12.19 13.96
CA LEU A 57 11.72 10.87 14.22
C LEU A 57 11.14 9.80 13.30
N PHE A 58 9.86 9.91 12.92
CA PHE A 58 9.24 9.02 11.95
C PHE A 58 9.88 9.14 10.55
N ALA A 59 10.13 10.37 10.08
CA ALA A 59 10.82 10.59 8.81
C ALA A 59 12.26 10.06 8.81
N VAL A 60 12.96 10.16 9.95
CA VAL A 60 14.31 9.60 10.13
C VAL A 60 14.26 8.06 10.09
N GLU A 61 13.39 7.42 10.89
CA GLU A 61 13.24 5.96 10.91
C GLU A 61 12.87 5.39 9.53
N ALA A 62 12.04 6.11 8.77
CA ALA A 62 11.52 5.64 7.50
C ALA A 62 12.36 6.00 6.26
N LEU A 63 13.15 7.09 6.29
CA LEU A 63 13.88 7.59 5.10
C LEU A 63 15.42 7.62 5.23
N ASP A 64 16.01 7.52 6.43
CA ASP A 64 17.46 7.37 6.59
C ASP A 64 17.92 6.07 5.89
N GLU A 65 19.00 6.15 5.12
CA GLU A 65 19.55 5.08 4.26
C GLU A 65 18.67 4.61 3.06
N ILE A 66 17.49 5.20 2.80
CA ILE A 66 16.76 4.92 1.55
C ILE A 66 17.54 5.45 0.35
N ARG A 67 17.70 4.60 -0.68
CA ARG A 67 18.42 4.97 -1.91
C ARG A 67 17.55 5.77 -2.88
N LEU A 68 17.92 7.03 -3.11
CA LEU A 68 17.36 7.89 -4.15
C LEU A 68 18.41 8.04 -5.26
N PHE A 69 18.05 7.72 -6.50
CA PHE A 69 18.98 7.60 -7.64
C PHE A 69 20.23 6.71 -7.38
N GLY A 70 20.10 5.74 -6.48
CA GLY A 70 21.18 4.82 -6.08
C GLY A 70 22.01 5.28 -4.87
N GLN A 71 21.95 6.56 -4.49
CA GLN A 71 22.64 7.10 -3.31
C GLN A 71 21.75 7.03 -2.07
N PRO A 72 22.24 6.53 -0.92
CA PRO A 72 21.46 6.49 0.32
C PRO A 72 21.31 7.89 0.92
N LEU A 73 20.08 8.30 1.21
CA LEU A 73 19.82 9.57 1.90
C LEU A 73 20.32 9.50 3.35
N SER A 74 20.97 10.56 3.84
CA SER A 74 21.24 10.74 5.27
C SER A 74 20.21 11.71 5.85
N VAL A 75 19.27 11.20 6.64
CA VAL A 75 18.17 11.95 7.25
C VAL A 75 18.34 11.99 8.77
N LYS A 76 18.43 13.18 9.35
CA LYS A 76 18.67 13.36 10.80
C LYS A 76 17.74 14.44 11.36
N PRO A 77 17.38 14.41 12.65
CA PRO A 77 16.81 15.59 13.30
C PRO A 77 17.83 16.75 13.25
N LYS A 78 17.37 17.99 13.42
CA LYS A 78 18.28 19.13 13.51
C LYS A 78 19.14 19.05 14.78
N ASN A 79 20.46 19.21 14.65
CA ASN A 79 21.39 19.17 15.78
C ASN A 79 20.99 20.15 16.90
N GLY A 80 21.19 19.73 18.16
CA GLY A 80 20.88 20.55 19.35
C GLY A 80 19.40 20.60 19.72
N THR A 81 18.61 19.61 19.29
CA THR A 81 17.18 19.45 19.62
C THR A 81 16.96 18.23 20.50
N ALA A 82 15.86 18.21 21.26
CA ALA A 82 15.44 17.03 22.01
C ALA A 82 15.12 15.83 21.08
N GLN A 83 14.66 16.09 19.84
CA GLN A 83 14.58 15.03 18.82
C GLN A 83 15.95 14.47 18.41
N TYR A 84 17.00 15.29 18.33
CA TYR A 84 18.37 14.82 18.07
C TYR A 84 18.89 13.92 19.18
N GLU A 85 18.65 14.28 20.45
CA GLU A 85 19.04 13.46 21.60
C GLU A 85 18.37 12.08 21.60
N LYS A 86 17.06 12.02 21.32
CA LYS A 86 16.33 10.75 21.19
C LYS A 86 16.85 9.89 20.03
N TYR A 87 17.20 10.52 18.91
CA TYR A 87 17.81 9.83 17.77
C TYR A 87 19.19 9.26 18.09
N GLU A 88 20.05 9.99 18.81
CA GLU A 88 21.34 9.48 19.29
C GLU A 88 21.17 8.30 20.26
N GLN A 89 20.19 8.37 21.18
CA GLN A 89 19.86 7.26 22.08
C GLN A 89 19.39 6.03 21.28
N TRP A 90 18.50 6.21 20.31
CA TRP A 90 18.01 5.15 19.42
C TRP A 90 19.12 4.55 18.54
N LYS A 91 20.06 5.36 18.03
CA LYS A 91 21.22 4.82 17.28
C LYS A 91 22.15 3.97 18.15
N ARG A 92 22.29 4.28 19.45
CA ARG A 92 23.10 3.48 20.39
C ARG A 92 22.44 2.17 20.82
N THR A 93 21.11 2.06 20.73
CA THR A 93 20.38 0.82 21.07
C THR A 93 20.16 -0.12 19.88
N GLN A 94 20.50 0.29 18.65
CA GLN A 94 20.50 -0.63 17.51
C GLN A 94 21.69 -1.61 17.62
N PRO A 95 21.48 -2.93 17.47
CA PRO A 95 22.60 -3.86 17.32
C PRO A 95 23.41 -3.47 16.07
N ALA A 96 24.73 -3.66 16.13
CA ALA A 96 25.63 -3.36 15.01
C ALA A 96 25.13 -4.05 13.74
N ARG A 97 24.71 -3.27 12.73
CA ARG A 97 24.16 -3.81 11.49
C ARG A 97 25.23 -4.64 10.79
N ILE A 98 25.03 -5.95 10.74
CA ILE A 98 25.86 -6.86 9.95
C ILE A 98 25.78 -6.38 8.50
N ALA A 99 26.92 -6.00 7.92
CA ALA A 99 26.98 -5.60 6.52
C ALA A 99 26.49 -6.77 5.66
N PRO A 100 25.66 -6.53 4.61
CA PRO A 100 25.25 -7.60 3.72
C PRO A 100 26.49 -8.29 3.13
N PRO A 101 26.52 -9.63 3.06
CA PRO A 101 27.69 -10.34 2.58
C PRO A 101 28.02 -9.88 1.15
N VAL A 102 29.29 -9.54 0.92
CA VAL A 102 29.78 -9.17 -0.41
C VAL A 102 29.55 -10.37 -1.33
N PRO A 103 28.88 -10.21 -2.49
CA PRO A 103 28.66 -11.32 -3.39
C PRO A 103 30.00 -11.88 -3.88
N PRO A 104 30.14 -13.22 -4.00
CA PRO A 104 31.38 -13.81 -4.50
C PRO A 104 31.69 -13.33 -5.92
N PRO A 105 32.97 -13.18 -6.30
CA PRO A 105 33.35 -12.83 -7.66
C PRO A 105 32.83 -13.90 -8.64
N PRO A 106 32.48 -13.50 -9.88
CA PRO A 106 31.98 -14.45 -10.88
C PRO A 106 33.03 -15.54 -11.18
N PRO A 107 32.62 -16.80 -11.39
CA PRO A 107 33.55 -17.88 -11.69
C PRO A 107 34.29 -17.61 -12.99
N GLN A 108 35.61 -17.78 -12.96
CA GLN A 108 36.48 -17.65 -14.14
C GLN A 108 36.33 -18.91 -15.03
N GLY A 109 35.19 -19.01 -15.71
CA GLY A 109 34.94 -20.04 -16.71
C GLY A 109 35.71 -19.76 -17.99
N GLY A 110 36.73 -20.57 -18.28
CA GLY A 110 37.45 -20.52 -19.53
C GLY A 110 36.56 -20.89 -20.72
N TRP A 111 36.51 -20.05 -21.74
CA TRP A 111 35.79 -20.32 -22.98
C TRP A 111 36.54 -21.38 -23.80
N VAL A 112 36.05 -22.62 -23.79
CA VAL A 112 36.50 -23.65 -24.72
C VAL A 112 35.84 -23.38 -26.08
N VAL A 113 36.65 -22.91 -27.05
CA VAL A 113 36.20 -22.67 -28.42
C VAL A 113 36.17 -24.00 -29.19
N PRO A 114 35.07 -24.37 -29.87
CA PRO A 114 35.04 -25.59 -30.69
C PRO A 114 35.93 -25.45 -31.94
N GLN A 115 36.79 -26.43 -32.19
CA GLN A 115 37.56 -26.50 -33.43
C GLN A 115 36.67 -26.93 -34.60
N SER A 116 36.43 -26.03 -35.55
CA SER A 116 35.99 -26.38 -36.91
C SER A 116 37.21 -26.68 -37.80
N ARG A 117 37.04 -27.66 -38.70
CA ARG A 117 38.10 -28.27 -39.51
C ARG A 117 38.43 -27.42 -40.75
N HIS A 118 39.71 -27.49 -41.15
CA HIS A 118 40.27 -27.30 -42.49
C HIS A 118 39.62 -26.25 -43.41
N ASP A 119 40.41 -25.25 -43.84
CA ASP A 119 41.06 -25.46 -45.14
C ASP A 119 42.42 -24.77 -45.29
N ASN A 120 43.20 -25.29 -46.23
CA ASN A 120 44.61 -24.97 -46.47
C ASN A 120 44.75 -23.92 -47.58
N HIS A 121 45.49 -22.81 -47.38
CA HIS A 121 46.15 -22.01 -48.43
C HIS A 121 47.11 -20.96 -47.81
N GLN A 122 48.41 -21.04 -48.13
CA GLN A 122 49.36 -19.92 -47.96
C GLN A 122 49.28 -18.98 -49.19
N PRO A 123 49.73 -17.71 -49.10
CA PRO A 123 51.14 -17.45 -49.39
C PRO A 123 51.85 -16.43 -48.46
N ARG A 124 53.17 -16.38 -48.60
CA ARG A 124 54.17 -15.68 -47.76
C ARG A 124 54.29 -14.17 -48.03
N ARG A 125 54.77 -13.42 -47.02
CA ARG A 125 55.86 -12.40 -47.04
C ARG A 125 56.19 -12.04 -45.57
N SER A 126 57.39 -12.35 -45.04
CA SER A 126 58.62 -11.51 -45.03
C SER A 126 58.37 -10.11 -44.42
N TYR A 127 59.04 -9.65 -43.36
CA TYR A 127 60.43 -9.90 -42.92
C TYR A 127 60.60 -9.95 -41.38
N ASP A 128 61.82 -10.33 -40.97
CA ASP A 128 62.49 -10.24 -39.66
C ASP A 128 62.32 -8.87 -38.91
N ASP A 129 62.69 -8.68 -37.64
CA ASP A 129 63.65 -9.43 -36.81
C ASP A 129 63.45 -9.24 -35.27
N ASN A 130 64.16 -10.08 -34.50
CA ASN A 130 64.75 -9.93 -33.14
C ASN A 130 64.57 -8.62 -32.33
N HIS A 131 64.63 -8.58 -31.00
CA HIS A 131 64.80 -9.50 -29.84
C HIS A 131 64.25 -8.70 -28.61
N GLY A 132 63.90 -9.20 -27.42
CA GLY A 132 64.25 -10.41 -26.70
C GLY A 132 64.60 -10.03 -25.24
N GLY A 133 64.10 -10.78 -24.24
CA GLY A 133 64.39 -10.60 -22.79
C GLY A 133 63.26 -9.89 -22.00
N HIS A 134 62.57 -10.50 -21.03
CA HIS A 134 63.04 -11.02 -19.72
C HIS A 134 63.70 -9.95 -18.84
N ARG A 135 63.43 -9.84 -17.53
CA ARG A 135 62.71 -10.74 -16.59
C ARG A 135 62.32 -9.99 -15.29
N GLN A 136 61.32 -10.49 -14.58
CA GLN A 136 61.17 -10.58 -13.10
C GLN A 136 61.37 -9.31 -12.24
N ASN A 137 60.35 -8.84 -11.52
CA ASN A 137 59.78 -9.41 -10.27
C ASN A 137 60.70 -9.28 -9.04
N TRP A 138 60.49 -8.23 -8.25
CA TRP A 138 60.55 -8.15 -6.78
C TRP A 138 59.61 -6.97 -6.38
N GLY A 139 58.96 -6.91 -5.22
CA GLY A 139 59.01 -7.82 -4.09
C GLY A 139 58.86 -7.08 -2.75
N GLN A 140 57.63 -6.66 -2.42
CA GLN A 140 57.12 -6.32 -1.07
C GLN A 140 57.77 -5.25 -0.17
N ARG A 141 56.91 -4.76 0.75
CA ARG A 141 57.18 -4.10 2.06
C ARG A 141 57.65 -2.63 2.01
N GLN A 142 56.77 -1.71 2.43
CA GLN A 142 56.58 -1.21 3.83
C GLN A 142 57.74 -0.30 4.27
N SER A 143 57.58 0.82 4.95
CA SER A 143 56.42 1.58 5.50
C SER A 143 57.04 2.71 6.35
N TRP A 144 56.23 3.71 6.73
CA TRP A 144 56.45 4.73 7.79
C TRP A 144 57.21 6.01 7.42
N GLY A 145 56.69 7.13 7.94
CA GLY A 145 57.55 8.23 8.44
C GLY A 145 57.45 9.61 7.78
N HIS A 146 56.35 10.33 8.04
CA HIS A 146 56.41 11.80 8.25
C HIS A 146 57.34 12.13 9.47
N PRO A 147 57.80 13.39 9.75
CA PRO A 147 57.14 14.67 9.41
C PRO A 147 58.05 15.90 9.10
N GLN A 148 57.42 17.09 8.99
CA GLN A 148 57.92 18.45 9.33
C GLN A 148 59.08 19.10 8.55
N SER A 149 58.78 20.20 7.84
CA SER A 149 59.05 21.60 8.28
C SER A 149 58.69 22.65 7.20
N ALA A 150 58.47 23.92 7.57
CA ALA A 150 58.03 25.03 6.71
C ALA A 150 58.47 26.39 7.30
N PRO A 151 58.25 27.56 6.64
CA PRO A 151 58.28 27.90 5.21
C PRO A 151 59.51 28.80 4.86
N PRO A 152 59.59 30.16 4.91
CA PRO A 152 58.65 31.30 4.68
C PRO A 152 59.08 32.36 3.62
N HIS A 153 58.14 33.26 3.22
CA HIS A 153 58.31 34.54 2.46
C HIS A 153 58.73 34.44 0.97
N ARG A 154 58.40 35.38 0.06
CA ARG A 154 58.06 36.82 0.17
C ARG A 154 57.12 37.32 -0.97
N HIS A 155 56.41 38.43 -0.73
CA HIS A 155 55.57 39.17 -1.70
C HIS A 155 56.31 39.74 -2.93
N GLN A 156 55.58 39.91 -4.05
CA GLN A 156 55.45 41.24 -4.69
C GLN A 156 54.17 41.40 -5.54
N GLN A 157 53.80 42.66 -5.82
CA GLN A 157 52.56 43.12 -6.49
C GLN A 157 52.90 43.76 -7.86
N GLY A 158 51.88 43.99 -8.72
CA GLY A 158 51.99 44.70 -10.00
C GLY A 158 51.02 44.11 -11.05
N ASN A 159 49.80 44.58 -11.34
CA ASN A 159 49.16 45.91 -11.44
C ASN A 159 49.05 46.42 -12.90
N GLU A 160 47.82 46.76 -13.30
CA GLU A 160 47.40 47.74 -14.33
C GLU A 160 47.21 47.44 -15.86
N ARG A 161 45.92 47.54 -16.25
CA ARG A 161 45.29 48.45 -17.24
C ARG A 161 45.33 48.18 -18.77
N MET A 162 44.10 48.17 -19.30
CA MET A 162 43.58 48.86 -20.51
C MET A 162 44.15 48.53 -21.90
N ARG A 163 43.23 48.14 -22.81
CA ARG A 163 42.83 49.01 -23.93
C ARG A 163 41.46 48.63 -24.53
N ASP A 164 40.92 49.57 -25.28
CA ASP A 164 39.55 49.64 -25.83
C ASP A 164 39.62 50.03 -27.33
N ARG A 165 38.49 49.91 -28.04
CA ARG A 165 38.16 50.36 -29.41
C ARG A 165 38.49 49.46 -30.62
N GLY A 166 37.49 49.30 -31.50
CA GLY A 166 37.69 49.03 -32.94
C GLY A 166 36.58 48.24 -33.65
N ALA A 167 35.55 48.92 -34.19
CA ALA A 167 34.61 48.35 -35.19
C ALA A 167 35.04 48.80 -36.62
N PRO A 168 34.54 48.24 -37.76
CA PRO A 168 33.14 48.46 -38.20
C PRO A 168 32.43 47.37 -39.08
N GLN A 169 31.17 47.68 -39.39
CA GLN A 169 30.11 47.02 -40.19
C GLN A 169 30.46 46.40 -41.57
N ARG A 170 29.71 45.36 -42.01
CA ARG A 170 28.61 45.45 -43.01
C ARG A 170 27.89 44.11 -43.35
N ASN A 171 26.74 44.23 -44.03
CA ASN A 171 25.77 43.19 -44.43
C ASN A 171 26.29 42.19 -45.48
N ASP A 172 25.70 40.98 -45.58
CA ASP A 172 24.66 40.68 -46.59
C ASP A 172 24.11 39.23 -46.53
N ASP A 173 22.81 39.08 -46.81
CA ASP A 173 22.10 37.82 -47.04
C ASP A 173 22.29 37.29 -48.46
N ARG A 174 22.59 35.99 -48.66
CA ARG A 174 22.24 35.28 -49.91
C ARG A 174 22.10 33.74 -49.85
N TRP A 175 20.92 33.30 -49.38
CA TRP A 175 19.96 32.47 -50.14
C TRP A 175 20.43 31.39 -51.15
N LYS A 176 20.07 30.11 -50.88
CA LYS A 176 19.27 29.13 -51.69
C LYS A 176 19.59 27.68 -51.26
N ARG A 177 18.68 26.69 -51.27
CA ARG A 177 17.45 26.50 -52.07
C ARG A 177 16.44 25.49 -51.42
N PRO A 178 15.11 25.52 -51.73
CA PRO A 178 14.09 24.65 -51.08
C PRO A 178 13.14 23.83 -52.00
N ASN A 179 12.30 22.96 -51.40
CA ASN A 179 10.99 22.39 -51.86
C ASN A 179 10.99 21.47 -53.12
N PRO A 180 9.87 20.81 -53.58
CA PRO A 180 8.41 20.95 -53.28
C PRO A 180 7.69 19.61 -52.86
N PHE A 181 6.39 19.48 -52.52
CA PHE A 181 5.10 19.87 -53.14
C PHE A 181 4.04 20.33 -52.07
N ASN A 182 3.17 21.36 -52.17
CA ASN A 182 2.53 22.17 -53.25
C ASN A 182 1.15 21.59 -53.74
N ASN A 183 -0.01 22.29 -53.85
CA ASN A 183 -0.49 23.61 -53.36
C ASN A 183 -2.02 23.86 -53.60
N HIS A 184 -2.54 24.98 -53.05
CA HIS A 184 -3.62 25.91 -53.52
C HIS A 184 -4.79 25.49 -54.46
N ARG A 185 -6.01 26.06 -54.22
CA ARG A 185 -6.54 27.27 -54.95
C ARG A 185 -7.84 27.89 -54.35
N GLN A 186 -8.38 28.94 -54.99
CA GLN A 186 -9.28 29.98 -54.44
C GLN A 186 -10.72 29.99 -55.03
N ASN A 187 -11.60 30.73 -54.33
CA ASN A 187 -12.84 31.43 -54.76
C ASN A 187 -14.19 30.68 -54.98
N THR A 188 -15.25 31.47 -54.73
CA THR A 188 -16.71 31.22 -54.60
C THR A 188 -17.44 31.43 -55.96
N PRO A 189 -18.80 31.34 -56.14
CA PRO A 189 -19.90 31.29 -55.15
C PRO A 189 -21.12 30.37 -55.46
N SER A 190 -22.08 30.26 -54.51
CA SER A 190 -23.51 30.58 -54.70
C SER A 190 -24.40 30.06 -53.54
N ALA A 191 -25.58 30.65 -53.39
CA ALA A 191 -26.53 30.50 -52.30
C ALA A 191 -27.26 29.14 -52.23
N MET A 192 -27.71 28.77 -51.02
CA MET A 192 -29.14 28.70 -50.73
C MET A 192 -29.42 28.90 -49.23
N LYS A 193 -30.45 29.70 -48.93
CA LYS A 193 -30.97 29.95 -47.57
C LYS A 193 -32.15 29.01 -47.32
N VAL A 194 -32.34 28.58 -46.06
CA VAL A 194 -33.68 28.49 -45.48
C VAL A 194 -33.62 28.94 -44.02
N ASP A 195 -34.37 29.99 -43.70
CA ASP A 195 -34.58 30.47 -42.34
C ASP A 195 -35.64 29.64 -41.60
N VAL A 196 -35.48 29.42 -40.29
CA VAL A 196 -36.63 29.39 -39.37
C VAL A 196 -36.32 30.21 -38.13
N VAL A 197 -37.22 31.16 -37.83
CA VAL A 197 -37.03 32.20 -36.81
C VAL A 197 -37.56 31.77 -35.44
N LYS A 198 -36.81 32.20 -34.42
CA LYS A 198 -37.15 32.33 -32.99
C LYS A 198 -38.66 32.47 -32.68
N LYS A 199 -39.11 31.81 -31.61
CA LYS A 199 -40.00 32.46 -30.62
C LYS A 199 -39.53 32.17 -29.19
N LYS A 200 -39.20 33.23 -28.46
CA LYS A 200 -39.04 33.23 -27.01
C LYS A 200 -40.40 33.54 -26.37
N LYS A 201 -40.71 32.91 -25.24
CA LYS A 201 -41.37 33.60 -24.13
C LYS A 201 -40.67 33.20 -22.84
N ALA A 202 -40.36 34.20 -22.02
CA ALA A 202 -39.87 34.04 -20.67
C ALA A 202 -40.95 34.53 -19.71
N LEU A 203 -40.91 34.09 -18.45
CA LEU A 203 -41.33 34.93 -17.34
C LEU A 203 -40.37 34.72 -16.16
N LYS A 204 -39.90 35.82 -15.59
CA LYS A 204 -39.06 35.88 -14.38
C LYS A 204 -39.92 36.31 -13.20
N VAL A 205 -39.58 35.86 -11.98
CA VAL A 205 -39.62 36.67 -10.74
C VAL A 205 -38.45 36.14 -9.88
N VAL A 206 -37.26 36.75 -9.95
CA VAL A 206 -36.71 37.86 -9.14
C VAL A 206 -36.09 37.40 -7.81
N VAL A 207 -34.87 37.91 -7.56
CA VAL A 207 -33.98 37.65 -6.42
C VAL A 207 -34.13 38.79 -5.38
N PRO A 208 -33.54 38.69 -4.18
CA PRO A 208 -32.30 39.46 -4.01
C PRO A 208 -31.18 38.73 -3.26
N ILE A 209 -29.96 39.18 -3.55
CA ILE A 209 -28.70 38.75 -2.94
C ILE A 209 -28.40 39.66 -1.74
N SER A 210 -27.87 39.11 -0.64
CA SER A 210 -26.98 39.86 0.25
C SER A 210 -25.95 38.96 0.95
N ALA A 211 -24.70 39.20 0.58
CA ALA A 211 -23.45 39.21 1.36
C ALA A 211 -23.14 38.20 2.50
N ASP A 212 -21.87 37.76 2.41
CA ASP A 212 -20.89 37.63 3.50
C ASP A 212 -20.68 36.28 4.24
N ALA A 213 -19.48 36.19 4.82
CA ALA A 213 -18.74 34.99 5.19
C ALA A 213 -19.24 34.26 6.46
N GLY A 214 -18.88 32.98 6.59
CA GLY A 214 -19.05 32.28 7.86
C GLY A 214 -18.82 30.77 7.84
N VAL A 215 -17.64 30.34 8.33
CA VAL A 215 -17.34 28.94 8.69
C VAL A 215 -18.38 28.41 9.69
N LYS A 216 -19.15 27.37 9.33
CA LYS A 216 -20.13 26.76 10.25
C LYS A 216 -19.55 25.57 11.03
N LYS A 217 -19.04 25.89 12.22
CA LYS A 217 -18.64 24.97 13.29
C LYS A 217 -19.79 23.99 13.67
N LYS A 218 -19.42 22.81 14.18
CA LYS A 218 -20.35 21.81 14.77
C LYS A 218 -21.27 22.48 15.82
N ARG A 219 -22.60 22.33 15.71
CA ARG A 219 -23.58 22.93 16.64
C ARG A 219 -23.94 21.93 17.76
N PRO A 220 -23.56 22.13 19.04
CA PRO A 220 -23.69 21.09 20.08
C PRO A 220 -25.12 20.78 20.55
N TRP A 221 -26.08 21.69 20.35
CA TRP A 221 -27.41 21.60 20.94
C TRP A 221 -28.27 20.42 20.45
N ARG A 222 -28.04 19.94 19.21
CA ARG A 222 -28.80 18.81 18.63
C ARG A 222 -28.58 17.48 19.38
N ASN A 223 -27.43 17.34 20.06
CA ASN A 223 -27.15 16.18 20.92
C ASN A 223 -27.77 16.32 22.32
N LYS A 224 -28.06 17.55 22.80
CA LYS A 224 -28.76 17.77 24.07
C LYS A 224 -30.22 17.35 23.96
N ALA A 225 -30.93 17.86 22.95
CA ALA A 225 -32.32 17.49 22.66
C ALA A 225 -32.50 15.97 22.47
N ARG A 226 -31.60 15.31 21.73
CA ARG A 226 -31.60 13.85 21.55
C ARG A 226 -31.31 13.06 22.84
N ARG A 227 -30.63 13.66 23.83
CA ARG A 227 -30.32 13.03 25.13
C ARG A 227 -31.42 13.27 26.16
N GLU A 228 -32.17 14.35 26.03
CA GLU A 228 -33.37 14.65 26.83
C GLU A 228 -34.53 13.75 26.40
N ALA A 229 -34.86 13.66 25.11
CA ALA A 229 -35.85 12.71 24.59
C ALA A 229 -35.55 11.24 24.97
N LYS A 230 -34.26 10.86 25.04
CA LYS A 230 -33.84 9.51 25.47
C LYS A 230 -33.80 9.30 26.99
N LYS A 231 -33.91 10.37 27.80
CA LYS A 231 -34.17 10.29 29.25
C LYS A 231 -35.67 10.23 29.55
N GLU A 232 -36.48 10.93 28.77
CA GLU A 232 -37.93 10.99 28.89
C GLU A 232 -38.55 9.62 28.55
N ALA A 233 -38.18 9.04 27.40
CA ALA A 233 -38.54 7.67 27.01
C ALA A 233 -37.97 6.56 27.91
N LYS A 234 -37.20 6.91 28.95
CA LYS A 234 -36.67 5.97 29.96
C LYS A 234 -37.21 6.23 31.37
N LYS A 235 -38.19 7.15 31.52
CA LYS A 235 -38.95 7.38 32.75
C LYS A 235 -40.36 6.77 32.72
N THR A 236 -40.86 6.39 31.56
CA THR A 236 -42.19 5.79 31.36
C THR A 236 -42.08 4.30 31.00
N SER A 237 -41.72 3.47 31.98
CA SER A 237 -41.86 2.00 31.90
C SER A 237 -41.63 1.31 33.26
N THR A 238 -42.47 1.63 34.24
CA THR A 238 -42.72 0.78 35.42
C THR A 238 -44.19 0.83 35.78
N ASP A 239 -44.76 -0.37 36.00
CA ASP A 239 -46.03 -0.73 36.64
C ASP A 239 -47.36 -0.26 36.02
N THR A 240 -48.11 -1.23 35.47
CA THR A 240 -49.47 -1.59 35.93
C THR A 240 -49.97 -2.90 35.28
N GLU A 241 -50.64 -3.77 36.06
CA GLU A 241 -51.41 -4.92 35.56
C GLU A 241 -52.80 -4.50 35.02
N PRO A 242 -53.50 -5.40 34.30
CA PRO A 242 -54.96 -5.46 34.39
C PRO A 242 -55.50 -6.85 34.83
N VAL A 243 -56.67 -6.84 35.47
CA VAL A 243 -57.29 -7.98 36.15
C VAL A 243 -58.35 -8.72 35.30
N LYS A 244 -58.31 -10.05 35.40
CA LYS A 244 -59.30 -11.12 35.14
C LYS A 244 -60.77 -10.80 34.78
N THR A 245 -61.30 -11.61 33.85
CA THR A 245 -62.63 -12.26 33.90
C THR A 245 -62.48 -13.78 33.58
N ALA A 246 -63.48 -14.62 33.91
CA ALA A 246 -63.40 -16.09 33.96
C ALA A 246 -64.80 -16.75 33.73
N PRO A 247 -65.03 -18.07 33.98
CA PRO A 247 -64.61 -19.29 33.25
C PRO A 247 -65.89 -20.07 32.79
N PRO A 248 -66.14 -21.41 32.94
CA PRO A 248 -65.44 -22.57 33.58
C PRO A 248 -64.42 -23.22 32.61
N ALA A 249 -63.91 -24.47 32.68
CA ALA A 249 -64.03 -25.66 33.57
C ALA A 249 -62.68 -26.47 33.52
N THR A 250 -62.37 -27.57 34.24
CA THR A 250 -63.08 -28.38 35.25
C THR A 250 -62.09 -29.02 36.28
N GLU A 251 -62.65 -29.86 37.15
CA GLU A 251 -62.19 -30.82 38.18
C GLU A 251 -61.01 -31.79 37.84
N ALA A 252 -60.29 -32.44 38.79
CA ALA A 252 -60.56 -32.66 40.23
C ALA A 252 -59.31 -32.99 41.12
N VAL A 253 -59.43 -32.78 42.46
CA VAL A 253 -58.78 -33.52 43.61
C VAL A 253 -57.23 -33.51 43.73
N THR A 254 -56.53 -32.73 44.59
CA THR A 254 -56.37 -32.68 46.09
C THR A 254 -55.74 -33.96 46.73
N LYS A 255 -54.71 -33.97 47.62
CA LYS A 255 -54.53 -33.24 48.91
C LYS A 255 -53.07 -33.26 49.50
N ILE A 256 -52.71 -32.17 50.21
CA ILE A 256 -51.98 -32.08 51.52
C ILE A 256 -50.42 -32.07 51.67
N LYS A 257 -49.92 -30.88 52.07
CA LYS A 257 -48.89 -30.47 53.08
C LYS A 257 -47.39 -30.90 53.05
N LYS A 258 -46.57 -29.91 52.65
CA LYS A 258 -45.43 -29.27 53.39
C LYS A 258 -44.37 -30.14 54.12
N SER A 259 -43.11 -30.00 53.68
CA SER A 259 -41.99 -29.70 54.59
C SER A 259 -41.01 -28.69 53.96
N ARG A 260 -40.27 -27.93 54.78
CA ARG A 260 -39.39 -26.81 54.36
C ARG A 260 -37.93 -27.27 54.30
N LYS A 261 -37.27 -27.21 53.13
CA LYS A 261 -35.80 -27.13 53.02
C LYS A 261 -35.41 -26.17 51.89
N GLY A 262 -34.41 -25.32 52.16
CA GLY A 262 -34.08 -24.13 51.35
C GLY A 262 -33.32 -24.40 50.04
N PRO A 263 -33.04 -23.34 49.25
CA PRO A 263 -32.52 -23.44 47.89
C PRO A 263 -31.01 -23.75 47.86
N LYS A 264 -30.63 -25.03 47.88
CA LYS A 264 -29.25 -25.50 47.58
C LYS A 264 -29.10 -26.23 46.25
N LYS A 265 -30.05 -26.10 45.31
CA LYS A 265 -30.07 -26.86 44.03
C LYS A 265 -30.01 -26.01 42.74
N ARG A 266 -29.87 -24.68 42.83
CA ARG A 266 -29.80 -23.79 41.65
C ARG A 266 -28.38 -23.42 41.20
N GLU A 267 -27.36 -23.93 41.88
CA GLU A 267 -25.94 -23.63 41.61
C GLU A 267 -25.24 -24.72 40.78
N LYS A 268 -25.82 -25.93 40.71
CA LYS A 268 -25.20 -27.09 40.05
C LYS A 268 -25.47 -27.23 38.54
N LEU A 269 -26.23 -26.30 37.93
CA LEU A 269 -26.60 -26.34 36.50
C LEU A 269 -25.91 -25.25 35.65
N LYS A 270 -25.00 -24.45 36.23
CA LYS A 270 -24.20 -23.44 35.49
C LYS A 270 -22.77 -23.88 35.15
N LYS A 271 -22.34 -25.09 35.54
CA LYS A 271 -20.95 -25.57 35.41
C LYS A 271 -20.66 -26.48 34.21
N LEU A 272 -21.56 -26.59 33.22
CA LEU A 272 -21.41 -27.49 32.07
C LEU A 272 -21.06 -26.80 30.73
N HIS A 273 -20.92 -25.47 30.71
CA HIS A 273 -20.45 -24.71 29.53
C HIS A 273 -19.54 -23.53 29.93
N ALA A 274 -18.69 -23.73 30.94
CA ALA A 274 -17.55 -22.84 31.17
C ALA A 274 -16.42 -23.31 30.24
N GLN A 275 -16.18 -22.58 29.15
CA GLN A 275 -14.88 -22.64 28.46
C GLN A 275 -13.77 -22.38 29.52
N PRO A 276 -12.66 -23.13 29.51
CA PRO A 276 -11.57 -22.86 30.44
C PRO A 276 -11.08 -21.41 30.23
N GLU A 277 -11.02 -20.66 31.32
CA GLU A 277 -10.61 -19.26 31.28
C GLU A 277 -9.09 -19.20 31.08
N GLN A 278 -8.66 -19.01 29.83
CA GLN A 278 -7.24 -19.02 29.45
C GLN A 278 -6.42 -18.05 30.30
N THR A 279 -5.24 -18.50 30.72
CA THR A 279 -4.27 -17.71 31.49
C THR A 279 -3.73 -16.52 30.67
N VAL A 280 -3.02 -15.60 31.32
CA VAL A 280 -2.40 -14.47 30.63
C VAL A 280 -1.26 -14.96 29.73
N GLU A 281 -0.51 -15.94 30.23
CA GLU A 281 0.62 -16.59 29.59
C GLU A 281 0.20 -17.35 28.33
N GLU A 282 -0.93 -18.09 28.39
CA GLU A 282 -1.51 -18.77 27.23
C GLU A 282 -1.96 -17.78 26.14
N LYS A 283 -2.55 -16.64 26.54
CA LYS A 283 -2.97 -15.58 25.60
C LYS A 283 -1.78 -14.90 24.94
N ASP A 284 -0.72 -14.62 25.69
CA ASP A 284 0.52 -14.04 25.15
C ASP A 284 1.27 -15.02 24.25
N ALA A 285 1.29 -16.31 24.58
CA ALA A 285 1.85 -17.36 23.72
C ALA A 285 1.06 -17.51 22.41
N ALA A 286 -0.27 -17.52 22.48
CA ALA A 286 -1.14 -17.55 21.30
C ALA A 286 -0.97 -16.31 20.41
N LEU A 287 -0.83 -15.12 21.01
CA LEU A 287 -0.56 -13.88 20.27
C LEU A 287 0.79 -13.92 19.55
N LYS A 288 1.86 -14.40 20.20
CA LYS A 288 3.17 -14.58 19.56
C LYS A 288 3.12 -15.60 18.42
N LYS A 289 2.42 -16.73 18.60
CA LYS A 289 2.23 -17.74 17.52
C LYS A 289 1.44 -17.14 16.35
N LEU A 290 0.43 -16.31 16.61
CA LEU A 290 -0.32 -15.57 15.58
C LEU A 290 0.57 -14.57 14.82
N GLU A 291 1.37 -13.76 15.52
CA GLU A 291 2.28 -12.79 14.91
C GLU A 291 3.30 -13.49 13.99
N TYR A 292 3.90 -14.59 14.47
CA TYR A 292 4.83 -15.42 13.70
C TYR A 292 4.21 -16.07 12.46
N LEU A 293 3.02 -16.67 12.60
CA LEU A 293 2.29 -17.25 11.46
C LEU A 293 1.91 -16.17 10.43
N ASN A 294 1.44 -15.02 10.89
CA ASN A 294 1.09 -13.90 10.03
C ASN A 294 2.29 -13.36 9.23
N GLU A 295 3.47 -13.23 9.84
CA GLU A 295 4.70 -12.83 9.13
C GLU A 295 5.11 -13.87 8.06
N GLN A 296 5.04 -15.16 8.40
CA GLN A 296 5.29 -16.24 7.46
C GLN A 296 4.34 -16.23 6.25
N LEU A 297 3.03 -16.07 6.48
CA LEU A 297 2.02 -16.04 5.40
C LEU A 297 2.22 -14.88 4.40
N TYR A 298 2.85 -13.79 4.81
CA TYR A 298 3.21 -12.68 3.91
C TYR A 298 4.56 -12.86 3.19
N THR A 299 5.32 -13.91 3.50
CA THR A 299 6.67 -14.16 2.93
C THR A 299 6.76 -15.44 2.10
N MET A 300 5.72 -16.27 2.08
CA MET A 300 5.64 -17.52 1.30
C MET A 300 4.65 -17.43 0.11
N SER A 301 4.57 -18.47 -0.73
CA SER A 301 3.54 -18.57 -1.79
C SER A 301 2.24 -19.21 -1.29
N GLY A 302 1.17 -19.14 -2.09
CA GLY A 302 -0.09 -19.84 -1.81
C GLY A 302 0.07 -21.35 -1.63
N SER A 303 0.91 -21.99 -2.44
CA SER A 303 1.19 -23.43 -2.35
C SER A 303 1.97 -23.79 -1.09
N ASP A 304 2.93 -22.96 -0.68
CA ASP A 304 3.69 -23.20 0.56
C ASP A 304 2.79 -23.05 1.80
N ALA A 305 1.89 -22.05 1.78
CA ALA A 305 0.91 -21.83 2.84
C ALA A 305 -0.11 -22.97 2.91
N TYR A 306 -0.55 -23.49 1.76
CA TYR A 306 -1.40 -24.66 1.67
C TYR A 306 -0.71 -25.90 2.25
N GLU A 307 0.56 -26.14 1.90
CA GLU A 307 1.35 -27.26 2.43
C GLU A 307 1.61 -27.13 3.94
N LEU A 308 1.90 -25.91 4.43
CA LEU A 308 2.06 -25.62 5.86
C LEU A 308 0.82 -26.02 6.65
N PHE A 309 -0.36 -25.54 6.25
CA PHE A 309 -1.62 -25.83 6.96
C PHE A 309 -2.14 -27.26 6.73
N SER A 310 -1.76 -27.91 5.62
CA SER A 310 -2.02 -29.33 5.42
C SER A 310 -1.20 -30.22 6.37
N LYS A 311 0.00 -29.77 6.77
CA LYS A 311 0.88 -30.46 7.73
C LYS A 311 0.58 -30.11 9.19
N ASP A 312 0.21 -28.87 9.48
CA ASP A 312 -0.19 -28.39 10.81
C ASP A 312 -1.58 -27.71 10.76
N PRO A 313 -2.68 -28.49 10.85
CA PRO A 313 -4.03 -27.94 10.94
C PRO A 313 -4.26 -27.06 12.19
N ASP A 314 -3.53 -27.31 13.29
CA ASP A 314 -3.62 -26.50 14.50
C ASP A 314 -3.03 -25.09 14.29
N ALA A 315 -2.01 -24.94 13.43
CA ALA A 315 -1.54 -23.61 13.01
C ALA A 315 -2.65 -22.81 12.31
N PHE A 316 -3.48 -23.44 11.47
CA PHE A 316 -4.62 -22.76 10.84
C PHE A 316 -5.63 -22.30 11.90
N HIS A 317 -5.99 -23.17 12.84
CA HIS A 317 -6.92 -22.83 13.93
C HIS A 317 -6.38 -21.72 14.84
N VAL A 318 -5.08 -21.72 15.17
CA VAL A 318 -4.44 -20.63 15.93
C VAL A 318 -4.44 -19.33 15.14
N TYR A 319 -4.12 -19.36 13.84
CA TYR A 319 -4.15 -18.17 12.99
C TYR A 319 -5.57 -17.57 12.91
N HIS A 320 -6.59 -18.39 12.60
CA HIS A 320 -7.96 -17.90 12.45
C HIS A 320 -8.62 -17.47 13.77
N SER A 321 -8.39 -18.17 14.88
CA SER A 321 -8.90 -17.75 16.20
C SER A 321 -8.26 -16.43 16.65
N GLY A 322 -6.95 -16.29 16.46
CA GLY A 322 -6.22 -15.05 16.72
C GLY A 322 -6.69 -13.89 15.83
N TYR A 323 -6.83 -14.11 14.52
CA TYR A 323 -7.37 -13.14 13.56
C TYR A 323 -8.81 -12.72 13.91
N ALA A 324 -9.67 -13.67 14.28
CA ALA A 324 -11.03 -13.39 14.72
C ALA A 324 -11.07 -12.51 15.98
N GLU A 325 -10.15 -12.73 16.94
CA GLU A 325 -10.03 -11.89 18.13
C GLU A 325 -9.46 -10.49 17.81
N GLN A 326 -8.49 -10.40 16.90
CA GLN A 326 -7.95 -9.12 16.40
C GLN A 326 -9.05 -8.26 15.76
N THR A 327 -9.87 -8.86 14.89
CA THR A 327 -10.88 -8.15 14.10
C THR A 327 -12.09 -7.70 14.91
N LYS A 328 -12.41 -8.35 16.04
CA LYS A 328 -13.44 -7.85 17.00
C LYS A 328 -13.18 -6.41 17.48
N LYS A 329 -11.91 -6.01 17.55
CA LYS A 329 -11.49 -4.67 18.01
C LYS A 329 -11.63 -3.59 16.93
N TRP A 330 -11.99 -3.96 15.69
CA TRP A 330 -12.01 -3.03 14.56
C TRP A 330 -13.39 -2.39 14.39
N PRO A 331 -13.51 -1.05 14.40
CA PRO A 331 -14.81 -0.38 14.38
C PRO A 331 -15.59 -0.57 13.06
N ASN A 332 -14.88 -0.77 11.95
CA ASN A 332 -15.44 -0.90 10.60
C ASN A 332 -14.64 -1.92 9.77
N HIS A 333 -15.01 -3.21 9.84
CA HIS A 333 -14.39 -4.26 9.04
C HIS A 333 -14.84 -4.19 7.56
N PRO A 334 -13.95 -4.33 6.55
CA PRO A 334 -14.30 -4.19 5.13
C PRO A 334 -15.37 -5.17 4.66
N LEU A 335 -15.38 -6.40 5.20
CA LEU A 335 -16.41 -7.42 4.93
C LEU A 335 -17.85 -6.91 5.10
N LYS A 336 -18.10 -6.01 6.07
CA LYS A 336 -19.42 -5.41 6.30
C LYS A 336 -19.89 -4.61 5.08
N TYR A 337 -18.97 -3.89 4.43
CA TYR A 337 -19.26 -3.13 3.21
C TYR A 337 -19.46 -4.06 2.01
N MET A 338 -18.71 -5.16 1.91
CA MET A 338 -18.93 -6.19 0.88
C MET A 338 -20.31 -6.83 1.00
N ILE A 339 -20.70 -7.24 2.21
CA ILE A 339 -22.03 -7.82 2.49
C ILE A 339 -23.13 -6.81 2.14
N GLN A 340 -23.01 -5.54 2.54
CA GLN A 340 -23.99 -4.50 2.22
C GLN A 340 -24.07 -4.22 0.70
N TRP A 341 -22.94 -4.22 0.00
CA TRP A 341 -22.86 -4.02 -1.45
C TRP A 341 -23.46 -5.20 -2.23
N LEU A 342 -23.15 -6.45 -1.86
CA LEU A 342 -23.81 -7.62 -2.46
C LEU A 342 -25.31 -7.65 -2.14
N SER A 343 -25.69 -7.31 -0.91
CA SER A 343 -27.11 -7.24 -0.51
C SER A 343 -27.92 -6.26 -1.36
N SER A 344 -27.30 -5.23 -1.94
CA SER A 344 -27.98 -4.27 -2.82
C SER A 344 -28.02 -4.68 -4.31
N LYS A 345 -27.29 -5.71 -4.73
CA LYS A 345 -27.33 -6.23 -6.11
C LYS A 345 -28.64 -6.99 -6.41
N THR A 346 -28.90 -7.29 -7.68
CA THR A 346 -29.96 -8.23 -8.10
C THR A 346 -29.66 -9.65 -7.61
N PRO A 347 -30.65 -10.46 -7.20
CA PRO A 347 -30.44 -11.87 -6.84
C PRO A 347 -29.85 -12.71 -7.98
N GLY A 348 -29.33 -13.89 -7.64
CA GLY A 348 -28.91 -14.91 -8.61
C GLY A 348 -27.53 -14.72 -9.23
N LEU A 349 -26.67 -13.90 -8.62
CA LEU A 349 -25.27 -13.76 -9.04
C LEU A 349 -24.43 -14.91 -8.48
N VAL A 350 -23.44 -15.36 -9.25
CA VAL A 350 -22.39 -16.29 -8.83
C VAL A 350 -21.20 -15.49 -8.29
N VAL A 351 -20.85 -15.70 -7.02
CA VAL A 351 -19.84 -14.93 -6.28
C VAL A 351 -18.75 -15.86 -5.76
N LEU A 352 -17.48 -15.52 -6.01
CA LEU A 352 -16.32 -16.18 -5.41
C LEU A 352 -15.80 -15.35 -4.24
N ASP A 353 -15.76 -15.95 -3.05
CA ASP A 353 -15.18 -15.37 -1.84
C ASP A 353 -13.81 -16.02 -1.61
N LEU A 354 -12.74 -15.33 -2.01
CA LEU A 354 -11.38 -15.89 -2.13
C LEU A 354 -10.55 -15.54 -0.90
N GLY A 355 -10.17 -16.54 -0.12
CA GLY A 355 -9.69 -16.39 1.26
C GLY A 355 -10.83 -16.01 2.20
N CYS A 356 -11.90 -16.81 2.20
CA CYS A 356 -13.16 -16.52 2.88
C CYS A 356 -13.13 -16.65 4.41
N GLY A 357 -12.10 -17.29 4.96
CA GLY A 357 -12.04 -17.76 6.34
C GLY A 357 -13.27 -18.58 6.71
N GLU A 358 -14.04 -18.11 7.70
CA GLU A 358 -15.26 -18.77 8.19
C GLU A 358 -16.49 -18.67 7.25
N ALA A 359 -16.32 -18.33 5.97
CA ALA A 359 -17.42 -18.11 5.00
C ALA A 359 -18.51 -17.14 5.50
N LYS A 360 -18.09 -16.05 6.16
CA LYS A 360 -19.00 -15.04 6.75
C LYS A 360 -19.77 -14.25 5.69
N LEU A 361 -19.20 -14.03 4.50
CA LEU A 361 -19.89 -13.40 3.38
C LEU A 361 -20.95 -14.35 2.80
N GLY A 362 -20.57 -15.59 2.47
CA GLY A 362 -21.50 -16.62 2.01
C GLY A 362 -22.66 -16.86 2.98
N SER A 363 -22.39 -16.92 4.29
CA SER A 363 -23.43 -17.07 5.31
C SER A 363 -24.36 -15.84 5.44
N ALA A 364 -23.93 -14.65 5.03
CA ALA A 364 -24.73 -13.43 5.11
C ALA A 364 -25.59 -13.16 3.86
N VAL A 365 -25.16 -13.64 2.69
CA VAL A 365 -25.84 -13.34 1.40
C VAL A 365 -26.21 -14.56 0.56
N GLY A 366 -25.88 -15.78 1.00
CA GLY A 366 -26.12 -17.04 0.28
C GLY A 366 -27.60 -17.39 0.06
N ALA A 367 -28.52 -16.73 0.76
CA ALA A 367 -29.97 -16.84 0.48
C ALA A 367 -30.41 -16.01 -0.76
N LYS A 368 -29.51 -15.22 -1.34
CA LYS A 368 -29.78 -14.28 -2.45
C LYS A 368 -28.84 -14.48 -3.65
N HIS A 369 -27.63 -14.98 -3.41
CA HIS A 369 -26.58 -15.20 -4.40
C HIS A 369 -25.98 -16.58 -4.20
N GLU A 370 -25.50 -17.21 -5.28
CA GLU A 370 -24.67 -18.41 -5.17
C GLU A 370 -23.27 -17.96 -4.76
N VAL A 371 -22.77 -18.43 -3.61
CA VAL A 371 -21.46 -18.02 -3.08
C VAL A 371 -20.58 -19.24 -2.91
N HIS A 372 -19.52 -19.32 -3.71
CA HIS A 372 -18.45 -20.29 -3.54
C HIS A 372 -17.36 -19.67 -2.66
N SER A 373 -17.22 -20.20 -1.45
CA SER A 373 -16.25 -19.75 -0.45
C SER A 373 -15.01 -20.65 -0.48
N PHE A 374 -13.84 -20.07 -0.77
CA PHE A 374 -12.57 -20.78 -0.91
C PHE A 374 -11.55 -20.27 0.10
N ASP A 375 -10.86 -21.19 0.77
CA ASP A 375 -9.73 -20.89 1.65
C ASP A 375 -8.71 -22.04 1.65
N LEU A 376 -7.56 -21.90 2.30
CA LEU A 376 -6.55 -22.95 2.37
C LEU A 376 -7.04 -24.16 3.18
N VAL A 377 -7.93 -23.96 4.16
CA VAL A 377 -8.52 -25.03 5.00
C VAL A 377 -10.03 -24.83 5.15
N ALA A 378 -10.77 -25.94 5.04
CA ALA A 378 -12.22 -25.97 5.23
C ALA A 378 -12.59 -26.02 6.72
N VAL A 379 -12.92 -24.87 7.32
CA VAL A 379 -13.38 -24.79 8.73
C VAL A 379 -14.86 -25.11 8.92
N ASN A 380 -15.63 -25.21 7.85
CA ASN A 380 -17.02 -25.65 7.85
C ASN A 380 -17.42 -26.15 6.45
N ASP A 381 -18.64 -26.70 6.37
CA ASP A 381 -19.27 -27.28 5.18
C ASP A 381 -19.45 -26.32 3.99
N LYS A 382 -19.34 -25.00 4.20
CA LYS A 382 -19.44 -23.98 3.14
C LYS A 382 -18.10 -23.60 2.53
N VAL A 383 -16.98 -24.01 3.14
CA VAL A 383 -15.63 -23.66 2.69
C VAL A 383 -15.05 -24.81 1.88
N THR A 384 -14.65 -24.53 0.63
CA THR A 384 -13.86 -25.45 -0.19
C THR A 384 -12.37 -25.19 0.05
N ALA A 385 -11.63 -26.22 0.47
CA ALA A 385 -10.19 -26.12 0.73
C ALA A 385 -9.36 -26.17 -0.57
N CYS A 386 -8.68 -25.08 -0.93
CA CYS A 386 -7.74 -25.00 -2.06
C CYS A 386 -6.83 -23.77 -1.99
N ASP A 387 -5.69 -23.81 -2.69
CA ASP A 387 -4.97 -22.58 -3.05
C ASP A 387 -5.77 -21.79 -4.10
N MET A 388 -6.11 -20.53 -3.78
CA MET A 388 -6.82 -19.62 -4.69
C MET A 388 -6.03 -19.20 -5.95
N ALA A 389 -4.78 -19.64 -6.10
CA ALA A 389 -4.06 -19.62 -7.38
C ALA A 389 -4.56 -20.68 -8.37
N LYS A 390 -5.31 -21.70 -7.92
CA LYS A 390 -5.88 -22.78 -8.73
C LYS A 390 -7.23 -23.25 -8.15
N LEU A 391 -8.30 -22.58 -8.55
CA LEU A 391 -9.65 -22.83 -8.05
C LEU A 391 -10.30 -24.03 -8.76
N PRO A 392 -11.02 -24.91 -8.03
CA PRO A 392 -11.78 -26.04 -8.61
C PRO A 392 -13.12 -25.56 -9.20
N ILE A 393 -13.07 -24.60 -10.12
CA ILE A 393 -14.22 -24.02 -10.82
C ILE A 393 -13.85 -23.73 -12.28
N GLU A 394 -14.84 -23.76 -13.18
CA GLU A 394 -14.63 -23.60 -14.63
C GLU A 394 -14.31 -22.15 -15.04
N ASP A 395 -13.90 -21.99 -16.30
CA ASP A 395 -13.64 -20.68 -16.90
C ASP A 395 -14.97 -19.93 -17.12
N GLY A 396 -15.03 -18.66 -16.74
CA GLY A 396 -16.21 -17.82 -17.01
C GLY A 396 -17.48 -18.18 -16.23
N THR A 397 -17.40 -18.93 -15.13
CA THR A 397 -18.57 -19.28 -14.30
C THR A 397 -19.11 -18.11 -13.46
N ALA A 398 -18.23 -17.25 -12.94
CA ALA A 398 -18.55 -16.27 -11.90
C ALA A 398 -18.93 -14.87 -12.42
N ASP A 399 -19.89 -14.22 -11.77
CA ASP A 399 -20.22 -12.80 -12.01
C ASP A 399 -19.33 -11.86 -11.19
N ILE A 400 -18.92 -12.29 -9.99
CA ILE A 400 -18.14 -11.50 -9.04
C ILE A 400 -17.05 -12.36 -8.39
N ALA A 401 -15.84 -11.82 -8.24
CA ALA A 401 -14.77 -12.40 -7.44
C ALA A 401 -14.30 -11.37 -6.39
N ILE A 402 -14.15 -11.80 -5.14
CA ILE A 402 -13.86 -10.94 -3.99
C ILE A 402 -12.59 -11.41 -3.29
N PHE A 403 -11.65 -10.49 -3.09
CA PHE A 403 -10.57 -10.64 -2.12
C PHE A 403 -10.82 -9.65 -0.96
N CYS A 404 -11.02 -10.15 0.26
CA CYS A 404 -11.31 -9.34 1.44
C CYS A 404 -10.29 -9.62 2.54
N LEU A 405 -9.19 -8.86 2.54
CA LEU A 405 -8.03 -9.01 3.43
C LEU A 405 -7.23 -10.32 3.20
N SER A 406 -7.38 -10.93 2.03
CA SER A 406 -6.86 -12.25 1.68
C SER A 406 -5.66 -12.25 0.75
N LEU A 407 -5.21 -11.11 0.21
CA LEU A 407 -4.05 -11.06 -0.70
C LEU A 407 -2.72 -11.18 0.07
N MET A 408 -2.48 -12.34 0.70
CA MET A 408 -1.36 -12.56 1.62
C MET A 408 -0.09 -13.02 0.93
N GLY A 409 -0.15 -14.12 0.17
CA GLY A 409 1.02 -14.74 -0.42
C GLY A 409 1.76 -13.90 -1.46
N THR A 410 3.00 -14.27 -1.74
CA THR A 410 3.90 -13.56 -2.64
C THR A 410 3.49 -13.60 -4.11
N ASN A 411 2.70 -14.60 -4.54
CA ASN A 411 2.28 -14.83 -5.92
C ASN A 411 0.96 -14.12 -6.30
N LEU A 412 0.78 -12.86 -5.89
CA LEU A 412 -0.45 -12.07 -6.13
C LEU A 412 -0.93 -12.01 -7.60
N ALA A 413 -0.01 -12.08 -8.56
CA ALA A 413 -0.35 -12.10 -9.98
C ALA A 413 -1.09 -13.38 -10.40
N GLU A 414 -0.87 -14.51 -9.71
CA GLU A 414 -1.55 -15.77 -9.98
C GLU A 414 -2.97 -15.76 -9.42
N TYR A 415 -3.16 -15.29 -8.18
CA TYR A 415 -4.50 -15.13 -7.60
C TYR A 415 -5.42 -14.25 -8.47
N ILE A 416 -4.91 -13.11 -8.94
CA ILE A 416 -5.71 -12.17 -9.74
C ILE A 416 -5.95 -12.71 -11.16
N ARG A 417 -4.99 -13.45 -11.73
CA ARG A 417 -5.20 -14.19 -12.99
C ARG A 417 -6.26 -15.27 -12.85
N GLU A 418 -6.27 -16.01 -11.75
CA GLU A 418 -7.20 -17.10 -11.51
C GLU A 418 -8.62 -16.56 -11.28
N ALA A 419 -8.77 -15.49 -10.49
CA ALA A 419 -10.02 -14.74 -10.42
C ALA A 419 -10.48 -14.27 -11.82
N ARG A 420 -9.57 -13.81 -12.68
CA ARG A 420 -9.92 -13.44 -14.08
C ARG A 420 -10.32 -14.63 -14.95
N ARG A 421 -9.74 -15.82 -14.74
CA ARG A 421 -10.13 -17.05 -15.45
C ARG A 421 -11.58 -17.39 -15.14
N CYS A 422 -11.93 -17.39 -13.85
CA CYS A 422 -13.25 -17.78 -13.36
C CYS A 422 -14.35 -16.73 -13.64
N LEU A 423 -14.01 -15.44 -13.74
CA LEU A 423 -14.97 -14.37 -14.04
C LEU A 423 -15.49 -14.43 -15.48
N LYS A 424 -16.78 -14.16 -15.69
CA LYS A 424 -17.39 -13.83 -17.00
C LYS A 424 -16.78 -12.55 -17.59
N GLU A 425 -16.86 -12.36 -18.91
CA GLU A 425 -16.56 -11.05 -19.50
C GLU A 425 -17.50 -9.98 -18.92
N ASN A 426 -16.95 -8.80 -18.62
CA ASN A 426 -17.60 -7.76 -17.80
C ASN A 426 -17.91 -8.16 -16.33
N GLY A 427 -17.43 -9.30 -15.85
CA GLY A 427 -17.53 -9.71 -14.44
C GLY A 427 -16.70 -8.80 -13.51
N ILE A 428 -17.08 -8.71 -12.24
CA ILE A 428 -16.53 -7.76 -11.28
C ILE A 428 -15.46 -8.41 -10.39
N LEU A 429 -14.27 -7.83 -10.36
CA LEU A 429 -13.25 -8.11 -9.34
C LEU A 429 -13.30 -7.02 -8.26
N LYS A 430 -13.56 -7.40 -7.00
CA LYS A 430 -13.58 -6.46 -5.87
C LYS A 430 -12.51 -6.83 -4.84
N ILE A 431 -11.65 -5.87 -4.51
CA ILE A 431 -10.51 -6.07 -3.59
C ILE A 431 -10.66 -5.09 -2.43
N ALA A 432 -10.57 -5.57 -1.19
CA ALA A 432 -10.36 -4.72 -0.02
C ALA A 432 -9.15 -5.19 0.79
N GLU A 433 -8.27 -4.26 1.09
CA GLU A 433 -6.99 -4.50 1.76
C GLU A 433 -6.66 -3.38 2.74
N VAL A 434 -5.79 -3.66 3.71
CA VAL A 434 -5.33 -2.65 4.67
C VAL A 434 -4.51 -1.57 3.94
N SER A 435 -4.87 -0.30 4.10
CA SER A 435 -4.30 0.82 3.35
C SER A 435 -2.76 0.90 3.45
N SER A 436 -2.19 0.58 4.62
CA SER A 436 -0.73 0.59 4.85
C SER A 436 0.04 -0.49 4.10
N ARG A 437 -0.63 -1.52 3.56
CA ARG A 437 0.00 -2.55 2.71
C ARG A 437 0.39 -2.01 1.33
N PHE A 438 -0.27 -0.96 0.85
CA PHE A 438 0.00 -0.39 -0.46
C PHE A 438 1.19 0.56 -0.40
N THR A 439 2.33 0.15 -0.98
CA THR A 439 3.46 1.08 -1.21
C THR A 439 3.09 2.17 -2.21
N ASN A 440 2.35 1.83 -3.26
CA ASN A 440 1.81 2.80 -4.22
C ASN A 440 0.54 2.24 -4.85
N THR A 441 -0.61 2.82 -4.50
CA THR A 441 -1.91 2.37 -5.02
C THR A 441 -2.05 2.53 -6.54
N LYS A 442 -1.44 3.57 -7.15
CA LYS A 442 -1.53 3.78 -8.60
C LYS A 442 -0.80 2.65 -9.35
N LEU A 443 0.39 2.26 -8.88
CA LEU A 443 1.14 1.14 -9.43
C LEU A 443 0.39 -0.19 -9.24
N PHE A 444 -0.22 -0.42 -8.07
CA PHE A 444 -1.05 -1.59 -7.83
C PHE A 444 -2.22 -1.65 -8.83
N CYS A 445 -3.06 -0.61 -8.92
CA CYS A 445 -4.18 -0.56 -9.85
C CYS A 445 -3.73 -0.74 -11.31
N GLY A 446 -2.67 -0.05 -11.74
CA GLY A 446 -2.13 -0.21 -13.09
C GLY A 446 -1.59 -1.61 -13.39
N ALA A 447 -1.11 -2.33 -12.38
CA ALA A 447 -0.69 -3.71 -12.53
C ALA A 447 -1.88 -4.68 -12.59
N VAL A 448 -2.95 -4.45 -11.80
CA VAL A 448 -4.23 -5.16 -11.97
C VAL A 448 -4.79 -4.93 -13.38
N CYS A 449 -4.76 -3.69 -13.88
CA CYS A 449 -5.27 -3.40 -15.22
C CYS A 449 -4.53 -4.15 -16.34
N LYS A 450 -3.19 -4.27 -16.24
CA LYS A 450 -2.38 -5.06 -17.17
C LYS A 450 -2.70 -6.55 -17.17
N LEU A 451 -3.35 -7.09 -16.12
CA LEU A 451 -3.87 -8.46 -16.10
C LEU A 451 -5.19 -8.62 -16.89
N GLY A 452 -5.76 -7.56 -17.46
CA GLY A 452 -7.02 -7.59 -18.22
C GLY A 452 -8.22 -7.19 -17.39
N PHE A 453 -8.13 -6.00 -16.79
CA PHE A 453 -9.16 -5.38 -15.95
C PHE A 453 -9.17 -3.85 -16.15
N ASP A 454 -10.30 -3.20 -15.95
CA ASP A 454 -10.38 -1.72 -15.84
C ASP A 454 -10.88 -1.31 -14.45
N LEU A 455 -10.25 -0.30 -13.85
CA LEU A 455 -10.63 0.22 -12.54
C LEU A 455 -11.93 1.05 -12.65
N THR A 456 -13.03 0.55 -12.08
CA THR A 456 -14.33 1.25 -12.08
C THR A 456 -14.53 2.09 -10.82
N GLU A 457 -14.00 1.66 -9.68
CA GLU A 457 -14.17 2.35 -8.41
C GLU A 457 -12.92 2.24 -7.51
N LYS A 458 -12.58 3.34 -6.84
CA LYS A 458 -11.65 3.35 -5.71
C LYS A 458 -12.31 4.06 -4.52
N LYS A 459 -12.37 3.40 -3.36
CA LYS A 459 -12.89 3.94 -2.10
C LYS A 459 -11.90 3.75 -0.96
N HIS A 460 -11.72 4.79 -0.16
CA HIS A 460 -11.16 4.66 1.18
C HIS A 460 -12.34 4.50 2.15
N LEU A 461 -12.49 3.32 2.75
CA LEU A 461 -13.64 3.02 3.64
C LEU A 461 -13.47 3.71 5.00
N THR A 462 -12.22 3.77 5.45
CA THR A 462 -11.69 4.49 6.61
C THR A 462 -10.22 4.76 6.30
N ASP A 463 -9.49 5.42 7.22
CA ASP A 463 -8.03 5.57 7.13
C ASP A 463 -7.30 4.21 7.04
N TYR A 464 -7.94 3.12 7.51
CA TYR A 464 -7.35 1.79 7.61
C TYR A 464 -7.52 0.88 6.40
N PHE A 465 -8.54 1.10 5.55
CA PHE A 465 -8.88 0.16 4.45
C PHE A 465 -9.11 0.86 3.12
N SER A 466 -8.45 0.34 2.09
CA SER A 466 -8.64 0.74 0.70
C SER A 466 -9.40 -0.37 -0.03
N MET A 467 -10.45 0.02 -0.76
CA MET A 467 -11.30 -0.88 -1.54
C MET A 467 -11.32 -0.45 -3.01
N PHE A 468 -11.29 -1.43 -3.90
CA PHE A 468 -11.22 -1.26 -5.34
C PHE A 468 -12.29 -2.13 -5.98
N GLU A 469 -12.89 -1.62 -7.05
CA GLU A 469 -13.72 -2.39 -7.98
C GLU A 469 -13.08 -2.30 -9.36
N PHE A 470 -12.97 -3.44 -10.01
CA PHE A 470 -12.51 -3.57 -11.38
C PHE A 470 -13.53 -4.39 -12.18
N VAL A 471 -13.62 -4.11 -13.47
CA VAL A 471 -14.37 -4.93 -14.44
C VAL A 471 -13.40 -5.74 -15.29
N LYS A 472 -13.66 -7.03 -15.50
CA LYS A 472 -12.86 -7.89 -16.39
C LYS A 472 -12.98 -7.41 -17.84
N THR A 473 -11.85 -7.27 -18.51
CA THR A 473 -11.75 -6.91 -19.93
C THR A 473 -11.07 -8.02 -20.72
N GLY A 474 -11.38 -8.16 -22.01
CA GLY A 474 -10.90 -9.26 -22.84
C GLY A 474 -9.37 -9.30 -23.09
N LYS A 475 -8.67 -8.17 -22.97
CA LYS A 475 -7.24 -8.05 -23.34
C LYS A 475 -6.33 -8.11 -22.10
N VAL A 476 -5.48 -9.14 -22.02
CA VAL A 476 -4.37 -9.21 -21.05
C VAL A 476 -3.12 -8.58 -21.67
N GLU A 477 -2.55 -7.55 -21.03
CA GLU A 477 -1.35 -6.86 -21.55
C GLU A 477 -0.03 -7.47 -21.05
N SER A 478 -0.01 -7.95 -19.80
CA SER A 478 1.15 -8.64 -19.24
C SER A 478 0.70 -9.64 -18.18
N LYS A 479 1.15 -10.90 -18.29
CA LYS A 479 0.87 -11.96 -17.32
C LYS A 479 1.64 -11.80 -16.00
N LYS A 480 2.68 -10.97 -15.94
CA LYS A 480 3.53 -10.70 -14.76
C LYS A 480 3.85 -9.20 -14.65
N PRO A 481 2.87 -8.35 -14.32
CA PRO A 481 3.07 -6.90 -14.28
C PRO A 481 3.78 -6.46 -13.00
N PHE A 482 4.71 -5.51 -13.15
CA PHE A 482 5.30 -4.81 -12.01
C PHE A 482 4.25 -3.95 -11.29
N GLY A 483 4.20 -4.04 -9.96
CA GLY A 483 3.28 -3.27 -9.10
C GLY A 483 2.40 -4.13 -8.18
N LEU A 484 2.26 -5.43 -8.45
CA LEU A 484 1.57 -6.38 -7.57
C LEU A 484 2.48 -6.86 -6.42
N LYS A 485 2.88 -5.93 -5.54
CA LYS A 485 3.58 -6.24 -4.30
C LYS A 485 2.98 -5.41 -3.15
N LEU A 486 2.51 -6.11 -2.13
CA LEU A 486 1.96 -5.53 -0.91
C LEU A 486 2.94 -5.73 0.25
N LYS A 487 2.99 -4.79 1.19
CA LYS A 487 3.69 -4.98 2.47
C LYS A 487 2.90 -5.98 3.34
N PRO A 488 3.53 -6.65 4.32
CA PRO A 488 2.81 -7.43 5.32
C PRO A 488 1.78 -6.58 6.11
N CYS A 489 0.67 -7.18 6.53
CA CYS A 489 -0.21 -6.56 7.52
C CYS A 489 0.39 -6.77 8.91
N LEU A 490 0.99 -5.72 9.47
CA LEU A 490 1.47 -5.74 10.85
C LEU A 490 0.36 -5.26 11.79
N TYR A 491 -0.12 -6.16 12.65
CA TYR A 491 -1.12 -5.88 13.67
C TYR A 491 -0.52 -5.09 14.84
N LYS A 492 -0.14 -3.83 14.61
CA LYS A 492 0.34 -2.94 15.68
C LYS A 492 -0.74 -2.80 16.76
N LYS A 493 -0.32 -2.79 18.04
CA LYS A 493 -1.17 -2.40 19.18
C LYS A 493 -1.80 -1.04 18.87
N ARG A 494 -3.11 -0.92 19.11
CA ARG A 494 -3.94 0.28 18.88
C ARG A 494 -4.50 0.77 20.20
#